data_AF-A0A937SY82-F1
#
_entry.id   AF-A0A937SY82-F1
#
_cell.length_a   1.000
_cell.length_b   1.000
_cell.length_c   1.000
_cell.angle_alpha   90.00
_cell.angle_beta   90.00
_cell.angle_gamma   90.00
#
_symmetry.space_group_name_H-M   'P 1'
#
loop_
_entity.id
_entity.type
_entity.pdbx_description
1 polymer ?
#
loop_
_entity_poly.entity_id
_entity_poly.type
_entity_poly.pdbx_seq_one_letter_code
_entity_poly.pdbx_strand_id
1 'polypeptide(L)'
;MDNTPRLFIKAGLIYAVIGALLGITMAINPSLSHSLRFIHIHLNLLGFMTMMVSGVAYHVLPRFSARTLPWPAGMKYQFILQNVGLIGMAVVQGFDDWRGGGMSQLFFIFFAALAGISFVIMFYNLYFVLSPEKEEPRPTKITGDMKVGPVIDQFPKALEVFIESGFQALANPAARQTFARVISIDKACEKHGVPSVAFLEKLNQKVFAKEASSDSPTHPEGSPAAGQEIERGKMCEADTRVGSLIVTYPTSKKVFEAHYGEGCFSCPGQVFETVEQTASMHNVDLKLILPEINSVIEKELKTS
;
A
#
# COMPACT_ATOMS: atom_id res chain seq x y z
N MET A 1 -19.35 -0.72 8.06
CA MET A 1 -17.90 -0.56 8.28
C MET A 1 -17.57 -1.14 9.64
N ASP A 2 -16.63 -2.08 9.73
CA ASP A 2 -16.27 -2.69 11.00
C ASP A 2 -15.54 -1.65 11.87
N ASN A 3 -16.13 -1.27 13.01
CA ASN A 3 -15.62 -0.18 13.87
C ASN A 3 -14.43 -0.60 14.75
N THR A 4 -13.88 -1.80 14.53
CA THR A 4 -12.81 -2.40 15.33
C THR A 4 -11.55 -1.51 15.43
N PRO A 5 -11.03 -0.90 14.33
CA PRO A 5 -9.84 -0.03 14.44
C PRO A 5 -10.05 1.16 15.39
N ARG A 6 -11.28 1.69 15.47
CA ARG A 6 -11.62 2.79 16.41
C ARG A 6 -11.59 2.31 17.85
N LEU A 7 -11.95 1.06 18.13
CA LEU A 7 -11.91 0.48 19.48
C LEU A 7 -10.47 0.36 19.98
N PHE A 8 -9.54 -0.08 19.12
CA PHE A 8 -8.11 -0.09 19.42
C PHE A 8 -7.60 1.29 19.85
N ILE A 9 -7.90 2.33 19.07
CA ILE A 9 -7.47 3.71 19.39
C ILE A 9 -8.05 4.16 20.74
N LYS A 10 -9.36 3.96 20.96
CA LYS A 10 -10.01 4.34 22.23
C LYS A 10 -9.40 3.62 23.43
N ALA A 11 -9.18 2.30 23.33
CA ALA A 11 -8.58 1.51 24.39
C ALA A 11 -7.14 1.97 24.66
N GLY A 12 -6.34 2.22 23.61
CA GLY A 12 -4.98 2.73 23.74
C GLY A 12 -4.92 4.05 24.51
N LEU A 13 -5.80 5.00 24.20
CA LEU A 13 -5.88 6.28 24.92
C LEU A 13 -6.26 6.11 26.39
N ILE A 14 -7.17 5.18 26.71
CA ILE A 14 -7.54 4.86 28.10
C ILE A 14 -6.31 4.30 28.84
N TYR A 15 -5.60 3.34 28.23
CA TYR A 15 -4.38 2.79 28.81
C TYR A 15 -3.27 3.82 28.99
N ALA A 16 -3.15 4.80 28.09
CA ALA A 16 -2.18 5.89 28.22
C ALA A 16 -2.46 6.75 29.46
N VAL A 17 -3.73 7.10 29.71
CA VAL A 17 -4.13 7.86 30.89
C VAL A 17 -3.83 7.08 32.16
N ILE A 18 -4.22 5.80 32.22
CA ILE A 18 -3.96 4.93 33.38
C ILE A 18 -2.44 4.79 33.60
N GLY A 19 -1.69 4.54 32.52
CA GLY A 19 -0.23 4.43 32.56
C GLY A 19 0.44 5.69 33.08
N ALA A 20 0.01 6.87 32.64
CA ALA A 20 0.51 8.16 33.12
C ALA A 20 0.21 8.38 34.61
N LEU A 21 -1.01 8.07 35.05
CA LEU A 21 -1.39 8.16 36.47
C LEU A 21 -0.51 7.25 37.34
N LEU A 22 -0.28 6.00 36.92
CA LEU A 22 0.64 5.10 37.62
C LEU A 22 2.07 5.66 37.68
N GLY A 23 2.53 6.29 36.59
CA GLY A 23 3.84 6.96 36.54
C GLY A 23 3.95 8.09 37.57
N ILE A 24 2.92 8.92 37.67
CA ILE A 24 2.83 10.00 38.67
C ILE A 24 2.81 9.42 40.09
N THR A 25 2.03 8.37 40.34
CA THR A 25 1.97 7.70 41.65
C THR A 25 3.34 7.18 42.09
N MET A 26 4.09 6.53 41.18
CA MET A 26 5.45 6.07 41.46
C MET A 26 6.44 7.21 41.67
N ALA A 27 6.23 8.37 41.01
CA ALA A 27 7.06 9.56 41.22
C ALA A 27 6.81 10.23 42.58
N ILE A 28 5.55 10.27 43.04
CA ILE A 28 5.17 10.80 44.36
C ILE A 28 5.66 9.87 45.48
N ASN A 29 5.50 8.57 45.30
CA ASN A 29 5.93 7.57 46.28
C ASN A 29 6.85 6.51 45.64
N PRO A 30 8.18 6.74 45.65
CA PRO A 30 9.15 5.83 45.03
C PRO A 30 9.14 4.40 45.61
N SER A 31 8.65 4.19 46.83
CA SER A 31 8.54 2.85 47.42
C SER A 31 7.58 1.93 46.65
N LEU A 32 6.58 2.49 45.96
CA LEU A 32 5.63 1.75 45.14
C LEU A 32 6.18 1.40 43.75
N SER A 33 7.34 1.96 43.37
CA SER A 33 7.91 1.80 42.04
C SER A 33 8.18 0.33 41.71
N HIS A 34 8.74 -0.44 42.65
CA HIS A 34 9.04 -1.84 42.40
C HIS A 34 7.78 -2.66 42.06
N SER A 35 6.69 -2.45 42.81
CA SER A 35 5.44 -3.21 42.62
C SER A 35 4.65 -2.77 41.39
N LEU A 36 4.61 -1.47 41.08
CA LEU A 36 3.80 -0.93 39.99
C LEU A 36 4.51 -0.88 38.64
N ARG A 37 5.85 -0.96 38.61
CA ARG A 37 6.65 -0.82 37.40
C ARG A 37 6.23 -1.79 36.30
N PHE A 38 5.98 -3.05 36.64
CA PHE A 38 5.53 -4.04 35.65
C PHE A 38 4.23 -3.61 34.99
N ILE A 39 3.23 -3.23 35.79
CA ILE A 39 1.90 -2.82 35.31
C ILE A 39 2.04 -1.54 34.48
N HIS A 40 2.77 -0.54 34.96
CA HIS A 40 3.01 0.71 34.24
C HIS A 40 3.64 0.49 32.86
N ILE A 41 4.69 -0.34 32.76
CA ILE A 41 5.37 -0.60 31.49
C ILE A 41 4.43 -1.33 30.52
N HIS A 42 3.73 -2.37 30.95
CA HIS A 42 2.90 -3.18 30.06
C HIS A 42 1.63 -2.43 29.64
N LEU A 43 1.02 -1.63 30.51
CA LEU A 43 -0.10 -0.76 30.11
C LEU A 43 0.33 0.27 29.08
N ASN A 44 1.52 0.87 29.19
CA ASN A 44 2.01 1.83 28.20
C ASN A 44 2.44 1.15 26.89
N LEU A 45 3.16 0.02 26.95
CA LEU A 45 3.68 -0.64 25.76
C LEU A 45 2.62 -1.50 25.06
N LEU A 46 2.04 -2.48 25.76
CA LEU A 46 1.07 -3.42 25.20
C LEU A 46 -0.35 -2.85 25.14
N GLY A 47 -0.68 -1.93 26.04
CA GLY A 47 -1.97 -1.24 26.08
C GLY A 47 -1.98 -0.02 25.18
N PHE A 48 -1.19 1.00 25.46
CA PHE A 48 -1.20 2.23 24.66
C PHE A 48 -0.53 2.03 23.29
N MET A 49 0.76 1.74 23.24
CA MET A 49 1.51 1.73 21.97
C MET A 49 1.00 0.67 21.00
N THR A 50 0.90 -0.59 21.42
CA THR A 50 0.43 -1.68 20.55
C THR A 50 -1.01 -1.45 20.05
N MET A 51 -1.92 -0.94 20.89
CA MET A 51 -3.29 -0.67 20.44
C MET A 51 -3.34 0.53 19.49
N MET A 52 -2.59 1.59 19.74
CA MET A 52 -2.50 2.72 18.81
C MET A 52 -1.96 2.30 17.45
N VAL A 53 -0.86 1.54 17.43
CA VAL A 53 -0.28 1.00 16.20
C VAL A 53 -1.29 0.13 15.47
N SER A 54 -1.95 -0.81 16.17
CA SER A 54 -2.94 -1.69 15.54
C SER A 54 -4.12 -0.91 14.96
N GLY A 55 -4.68 0.04 15.73
CA GLY A 55 -5.82 0.84 15.29
C GLY A 55 -5.52 1.70 14.07
N VAL A 56 -4.35 2.36 14.05
CA VAL A 56 -3.92 3.16 12.90
C VAL A 56 -3.55 2.27 11.72
N ALA A 57 -2.76 1.21 11.92
CA ALA A 57 -2.31 0.32 10.85
C ALA A 57 -3.49 -0.36 10.13
N TYR A 58 -4.47 -0.87 10.87
CA TYR A 58 -5.66 -1.49 10.27
C TYR A 58 -6.56 -0.50 9.54
N HIS A 59 -6.48 0.78 9.87
CA HIS A 59 -7.16 1.80 9.11
C HIS A 59 -6.36 2.21 7.86
N VAL A 60 -5.06 2.43 8.01
CA VAL A 60 -4.25 3.13 7.01
C VAL A 60 -3.68 2.17 5.97
N LEU A 61 -3.08 1.05 6.37
CA LEU A 61 -2.33 0.17 5.46
C LEU A 61 -3.21 -0.49 4.38
N PRO A 62 -4.42 -0.98 4.67
CA PRO A 62 -5.31 -1.51 3.62
C PRO A 62 -5.60 -0.50 2.51
N ARG A 63 -5.66 0.79 2.86
CA ARG A 63 -5.94 1.86 1.90
C ARG A 63 -4.71 2.19 1.06
N PHE A 64 -3.53 2.28 1.68
CA PHE A 64 -2.28 2.51 0.95
C PHE A 64 -1.92 1.35 0.03
N SER A 65 -2.14 0.10 0.46
CA SER A 65 -1.89 -1.09 -0.36
C SER A 65 -3.03 -1.39 -1.34
N ALA A 66 -4.11 -0.60 -1.34
CA ALA A 66 -5.33 -0.85 -2.11
C ALA A 66 -5.87 -2.29 -1.97
N ARG A 67 -5.73 -2.87 -0.77
CA ARG A 67 -6.03 -4.27 -0.47
C ARG A 67 -6.91 -4.41 0.75
N THR A 68 -7.71 -5.46 0.79
CA THR A 68 -8.40 -5.87 2.00
C THR A 68 -7.44 -6.62 2.93
N LEU A 69 -7.70 -6.56 4.23
CA LEU A 69 -6.95 -7.39 5.19
C LEU A 69 -7.14 -8.88 4.87
N PRO A 70 -6.09 -9.71 4.96
CA PRO A 70 -6.17 -11.16 4.75
C PRO A 70 -7.18 -11.85 5.66
N TRP A 71 -7.24 -11.44 6.94
CA TRP A 71 -8.20 -11.95 7.91
C TRP A 71 -8.88 -10.80 8.69
N PRO A 72 -9.94 -10.18 8.11
CA PRO A 72 -10.59 -9.03 8.73
C PRO A 72 -11.21 -9.33 10.11
N ALA A 73 -11.81 -10.51 10.27
CA ALA A 73 -12.35 -10.94 11.57
C ALA A 73 -11.25 -11.10 12.64
N GLY A 74 -10.01 -11.39 12.21
CA GLY A 74 -8.81 -11.48 13.06
C GLY A 74 -8.60 -10.24 13.93
N MET A 75 -8.96 -9.05 13.45
CA MET A 75 -8.85 -7.82 14.22
C MET A 75 -9.62 -7.88 15.55
N LYS A 76 -10.82 -8.48 15.55
CA LYS A 76 -11.64 -8.61 16.77
C LYS A 76 -11.01 -9.59 17.75
N TYR A 77 -10.53 -10.72 17.25
CA TYR A 77 -9.85 -11.71 18.08
C TYR A 77 -8.56 -11.14 18.67
N GLN A 78 -7.74 -10.44 17.88
CA GLN A 78 -6.58 -9.73 18.40
C GLN A 78 -6.98 -8.74 19.50
N PHE A 79 -8.01 -7.91 19.29
CA PHE A 79 -8.43 -6.93 20.28
C PHE A 79 -8.80 -7.60 21.62
N ILE A 80 -9.60 -8.67 21.55
CA ILE A 80 -10.04 -9.41 22.74
C ILE A 80 -8.84 -10.06 23.44
N LEU A 81 -8.03 -10.83 22.70
CA LEU A 81 -6.87 -11.56 23.23
C LEU A 81 -5.85 -10.61 23.85
N GLN A 82 -5.56 -9.49 23.19
CA GLN A 82 -4.63 -8.48 23.70
C GLN A 82 -5.13 -7.85 25.01
N ASN A 83 -6.41 -7.49 25.10
CA ASN A 83 -6.97 -6.90 26.32
C ASN A 83 -7.06 -7.93 27.45
N VAL A 84 -7.54 -9.15 27.17
CA VAL A 84 -7.64 -10.23 28.17
C VAL A 84 -6.25 -10.62 28.67
N GLY A 85 -5.28 -10.77 27.78
CA GLY A 85 -3.89 -11.05 28.13
C GLY A 85 -3.26 -9.93 28.96
N LEU A 86 -3.40 -8.67 28.53
CA LEU A 86 -2.83 -7.52 29.24
C LEU A 86 -3.44 -7.35 30.64
N ILE A 87 -4.77 -7.29 30.74
CA ILE A 87 -5.46 -7.09 32.02
C ILE A 87 -5.18 -8.28 32.94
N GLY A 88 -5.21 -9.50 32.41
CA GLY A 88 -4.89 -10.70 33.17
C GLY A 88 -3.47 -10.68 33.75
N MET A 89 -2.46 -10.34 32.94
CA MET A 89 -1.09 -10.17 33.43
C MET A 89 -0.99 -9.09 34.51
N ALA A 90 -1.64 -7.94 34.30
CA ALA A 90 -1.61 -6.83 35.25
C ALA A 90 -2.29 -7.18 36.59
N VAL A 91 -3.42 -7.89 36.54
CA VAL A 91 -4.15 -8.36 37.72
C VAL A 91 -3.34 -9.40 38.47
N VAL A 92 -2.84 -10.44 37.79
CA VAL A 92 -2.03 -11.49 38.44
C VAL A 92 -0.82 -10.86 39.12
N GLN A 93 -0.10 -9.97 38.42
CA GLN A 93 1.06 -9.30 39.00
C GLN A 93 0.71 -8.34 40.15
N GLY A 94 -0.49 -7.75 40.15
CA GLY A 94 -0.94 -6.82 41.19
C GLY A 94 -1.38 -7.50 42.49
N PHE A 95 -1.80 -8.77 42.44
CA PHE A 95 -2.24 -9.54 43.61
C PHE A 95 -1.21 -10.55 44.12
N ASP A 96 -0.22 -10.92 43.32
CA ASP A 96 0.80 -11.88 43.73
C ASP A 96 1.92 -11.18 44.49
N ASP A 97 2.18 -11.63 45.73
CA ASP A 97 3.22 -11.11 46.63
C ASP A 97 4.64 -11.45 46.15
N TRP A 98 4.95 -11.29 44.86
CA TRP A 98 6.26 -11.47 44.17
C TRP A 98 7.02 -12.79 44.46
N ARG A 99 6.50 -13.69 45.31
CA ARG A 99 7.06 -14.98 45.64
C ARG A 99 6.67 -15.94 44.53
N GLY A 100 7.36 -15.81 43.41
CA GLY A 100 7.19 -16.65 42.23
C GLY A 100 7.18 -18.13 42.59
N GLY A 101 6.10 -18.80 42.20
CA GLY A 101 5.93 -20.25 42.33
C GLY A 101 4.46 -20.63 42.52
N GLY A 102 4.02 -21.66 41.79
CA GLY A 102 2.66 -22.21 41.92
C GLY A 102 1.66 -21.73 40.87
N MET A 103 0.40 -21.57 41.28
CA MET A 103 -0.74 -21.36 40.37
C MET A 103 -0.74 -19.96 39.71
N SER A 104 -0.28 -18.93 40.41
CA SER A 104 -0.21 -17.55 39.89
C SER A 104 0.73 -17.45 38.68
N GLN A 105 1.87 -18.12 38.73
CA GLN A 105 2.82 -18.19 37.61
C GLN A 105 2.19 -18.86 36.37
N LEU A 106 1.39 -19.91 36.55
CA LEU A 106 0.67 -20.56 35.45
C LEU A 106 -0.36 -19.63 34.82
N PHE A 107 -1.13 -18.89 35.64
CA PHE A 107 -2.06 -17.89 35.14
C PHE A 107 -1.35 -16.75 34.41
N PHE A 108 -0.22 -16.28 34.93
CA PHE A 108 0.59 -15.27 34.27
C PHE A 108 1.04 -15.75 32.88
N ILE A 109 1.60 -16.96 32.79
CA ILE A 109 2.03 -17.56 31.51
C ILE A 109 0.85 -17.69 30.55
N PHE A 110 -0.32 -18.11 31.04
CA PHE A 110 -1.53 -18.21 30.24
C PHE A 110 -1.92 -16.85 29.63
N PHE A 111 -2.02 -15.80 30.45
CA PHE A 111 -2.37 -14.46 29.95
C PHE A 111 -1.28 -13.87 29.03
N ALA A 112 -0.01 -14.11 29.33
CA ALA A 112 1.10 -13.74 28.46
C ALA A 112 1.02 -14.46 27.10
N ALA A 113 0.64 -15.74 27.08
CA ALA A 113 0.45 -16.48 25.84
C ALA A 113 -0.71 -15.92 25.02
N LEU A 114 -1.83 -15.53 25.64
CA LEU A 114 -2.92 -14.85 24.94
C LEU A 114 -2.46 -13.55 24.28
N ALA A 115 -1.69 -12.73 25.00
CA ALA A 115 -1.09 -11.51 24.45
C ALA A 115 -0.07 -11.81 23.32
N GLY A 116 0.67 -12.92 23.42
CA GLY A 116 1.56 -13.38 22.35
C GLY A 116 0.79 -13.80 21.09
N ILE A 117 -0.32 -14.51 21.24
CA ILE A 117 -1.17 -14.93 20.13
C ILE A 117 -1.76 -13.71 19.42
N SER A 118 -2.18 -12.65 20.13
CA SER A 118 -2.63 -11.42 19.47
C SER A 118 -1.55 -10.77 18.60
N PHE A 119 -0.26 -10.82 18.99
CA PHE A 119 0.82 -10.36 18.12
C PHE A 119 0.96 -11.20 16.85
N VAL A 120 0.75 -12.51 16.92
CA VAL A 120 0.76 -13.39 15.73
C VAL A 120 -0.36 -13.02 14.75
N ILE A 121 -1.56 -12.73 15.26
CA ILE A 121 -2.68 -12.27 14.44
C ILE A 121 -2.37 -10.92 13.78
N MET A 122 -1.80 -9.99 14.57
CA MET A 122 -1.36 -8.69 14.06
C MET A 122 -0.32 -8.84 12.97
N PHE A 123 0.71 -9.65 13.20
CA PHE A 123 1.76 -9.94 12.25
C PHE A 123 1.18 -10.49 10.94
N TYR A 124 0.35 -11.53 11.02
CA TYR A 124 -0.26 -12.14 9.84
C TYR A 124 -1.02 -11.10 9.00
N ASN A 125 -1.92 -10.34 9.64
CA ASN A 125 -2.72 -9.37 8.89
C ASN A 125 -1.89 -8.22 8.29
N LEU A 126 -0.94 -7.66 9.06
CA LEU A 126 -0.17 -6.50 8.63
C LEU A 126 0.96 -6.87 7.65
N TYR A 127 1.56 -8.05 7.80
CA TYR A 127 2.61 -8.52 6.89
C TYR A 127 2.04 -8.85 5.51
N PHE A 128 0.95 -9.62 5.47
CA PHE A 128 0.38 -10.06 4.20
C PHE A 128 -0.44 -8.99 3.48
N VAL A 129 -0.97 -7.96 4.18
CA VAL A 129 -1.57 -6.81 3.48
C VAL A 129 -0.52 -5.98 2.72
N LEU A 130 0.72 -5.96 3.21
CA LEU A 130 1.85 -5.26 2.60
C LEU A 130 2.61 -6.10 1.56
N SER A 131 2.41 -7.42 1.56
CA SER A 131 3.11 -8.31 0.63
C SER A 131 2.60 -8.10 -0.79
N PRO A 132 3.47 -7.99 -1.82
CA PRO A 132 3.04 -7.82 -3.21
C PRO A 132 2.20 -9.01 -3.68
N GLU A 133 1.31 -8.76 -4.65
CA GLU A 133 0.50 -9.83 -5.23
C GLU A 133 1.41 -10.55 -6.21
N LYS A 134 1.31 -11.87 -6.26
CA LYS A 134 2.08 -12.66 -7.21
C LYS A 134 1.67 -12.20 -8.61
N GLU A 135 2.59 -11.55 -9.33
CA GLU A 135 2.34 -11.15 -10.72
C GLU A 135 2.02 -12.41 -11.52
N GLU A 136 0.76 -12.55 -11.95
CA GLU A 136 0.42 -13.59 -12.91
C GLU A 136 1.04 -13.22 -14.26
N PRO A 137 1.71 -14.18 -14.92
CA PRO A 137 2.35 -13.90 -16.21
C PRO A 137 1.31 -13.36 -17.18
N ARG A 138 1.68 -12.29 -17.91
CA ARG A 138 0.78 -11.70 -18.89
C ARG A 138 0.33 -12.77 -19.89
N PRO A 139 -0.97 -12.97 -20.09
CA PRO A 139 -1.48 -13.98 -21.00
C PRO A 139 -1.09 -13.59 -22.42
N THR A 140 -0.58 -14.56 -23.18
CA THR A 140 -0.21 -14.41 -24.60
C THR A 140 -1.43 -14.35 -25.53
N LYS A 141 -2.61 -14.67 -25.01
CA LYS A 141 -3.88 -14.61 -25.73
C LYS A 141 -5.01 -14.31 -24.76
N ILE A 142 -5.90 -13.42 -25.17
CA ILE A 142 -7.14 -13.13 -24.45
C ILE A 142 -8.21 -14.16 -24.85
N THR A 143 -8.77 -14.87 -23.87
CA THR A 143 -9.82 -15.88 -24.06
C THR A 143 -11.14 -15.45 -23.42
N GLY A 144 -12.25 -16.06 -23.85
CA GLY A 144 -13.61 -15.66 -23.47
C GLY A 144 -13.96 -15.87 -21.99
N ASP A 145 -13.27 -16.79 -21.32
CA ASP A 145 -13.41 -17.09 -19.89
C ASP A 145 -12.75 -16.03 -18.99
N MET A 146 -11.80 -15.26 -19.52
CA MET A 146 -11.14 -14.18 -18.81
C MET A 146 -12.13 -13.10 -18.38
N LYS A 147 -11.84 -12.46 -17.23
CA LYS A 147 -12.66 -11.39 -16.68
C LYS A 147 -12.35 -10.06 -17.37
N VAL A 148 -13.39 -9.29 -17.66
CA VAL A 148 -13.28 -8.02 -18.41
C VAL A 148 -12.37 -7.01 -17.69
N GLY A 149 -12.51 -6.86 -16.38
CA GLY A 149 -11.72 -5.93 -15.56
C GLY A 149 -10.22 -6.22 -15.62
N PRO A 150 -9.75 -7.40 -15.18
CA PRO A 150 -8.35 -7.80 -15.27
C PRO A 150 -7.74 -7.70 -16.67
N VAL A 151 -8.51 -8.01 -17.73
CA VAL A 151 -8.03 -7.86 -19.11
C VAL A 151 -7.78 -6.38 -19.44
N ILE A 152 -8.66 -5.47 -19.03
CA ILE A 152 -8.47 -4.03 -19.22
C ILE A 152 -7.31 -3.51 -18.37
N ASP A 153 -7.15 -4.01 -17.14
CA ASP A 153 -6.06 -3.63 -16.24
C ASP A 153 -4.69 -4.05 -16.81
N GLN A 154 -4.60 -5.25 -17.38
CA GLN A 154 -3.37 -5.77 -18.01
C GLN A 154 -3.12 -5.17 -19.41
N PHE A 155 -4.19 -4.84 -20.15
CA PHE A 155 -4.13 -4.32 -21.51
C PHE A 155 -5.01 -3.07 -21.64
N PRO A 156 -4.54 -1.87 -21.27
CA PRO A 156 -5.36 -0.65 -21.32
C PRO A 156 -5.97 -0.34 -22.70
N LYS A 157 -5.29 -0.74 -23.79
CA LYS A 157 -5.77 -0.62 -25.18
C LYS A 157 -7.00 -1.49 -25.48
N ALA A 158 -7.26 -2.53 -24.69
CA ALA A 158 -8.46 -3.35 -24.80
C ALA A 158 -9.72 -2.51 -24.57
N LEU A 159 -9.64 -1.46 -23.72
CA LEU A 159 -10.79 -0.61 -23.38
C LEU A 159 -11.43 0.02 -24.62
N GLU A 160 -10.62 0.49 -25.57
CA GLU A 160 -11.10 1.07 -26.82
C GLU A 160 -11.94 0.05 -27.61
N VAL A 161 -11.45 -1.19 -27.73
CA VAL A 161 -12.15 -2.26 -28.44
C VAL A 161 -13.47 -2.62 -27.75
N PHE A 162 -13.50 -2.66 -26.42
CA PHE A 162 -14.72 -2.88 -25.65
C PHE A 162 -15.74 -1.74 -25.90
N ILE A 163 -15.32 -0.48 -25.79
CA ILE A 163 -16.19 0.68 -26.02
C ILE A 163 -16.73 0.69 -27.46
N GLU A 164 -15.87 0.51 -28.45
CA GLU A 164 -16.27 0.42 -29.87
C GLU A 164 -17.26 -0.73 -30.15
N SER A 165 -17.16 -1.83 -29.39
CA SER A 165 -18.00 -3.02 -29.58
C SER A 165 -19.29 -2.99 -28.75
N GLY A 166 -19.63 -1.85 -28.14
CA GLY A 166 -20.93 -1.63 -27.48
C GLY A 166 -20.92 -1.73 -25.95
N PHE A 167 -19.76 -1.90 -25.31
CA PHE A 167 -19.63 -2.02 -23.86
C PHE A 167 -19.48 -0.66 -23.14
N GLN A 168 -20.34 0.31 -23.44
CA GLN A 168 -20.16 1.71 -23.01
C GLN A 168 -20.17 1.96 -21.51
N ALA A 169 -20.77 1.06 -20.73
CA ALA A 169 -20.71 1.11 -19.27
C ALA A 169 -19.27 1.10 -18.74
N LEU A 170 -18.31 0.53 -19.50
CA LEU A 170 -16.90 0.46 -19.12
C LEU A 170 -16.16 1.79 -19.23
N ALA A 171 -16.75 2.82 -19.86
CA ALA A 171 -16.21 4.18 -19.81
C ALA A 171 -16.18 4.72 -18.37
N ASN A 172 -17.12 4.29 -17.52
CA ASN A 172 -17.16 4.64 -16.11
C ASN A 172 -16.10 3.82 -15.31
N PRO A 173 -15.15 4.47 -14.61
CA PRO A 173 -14.17 3.77 -13.77
C PRO A 173 -14.78 2.87 -12.68
N ALA A 174 -15.91 3.27 -12.10
CA ALA A 174 -16.59 2.47 -11.07
C ALA A 174 -17.14 1.15 -11.62
N ALA A 175 -17.59 1.14 -12.87
CA ALA A 175 -18.05 -0.07 -13.56
C ALA A 175 -16.91 -1.07 -13.76
N ARG A 176 -15.72 -0.58 -14.14
CA ARG A 176 -14.50 -1.38 -14.30
C ARG A 176 -14.05 -2.04 -12.99
N GLN A 177 -14.23 -1.33 -11.87
CA GLN A 177 -13.83 -1.81 -10.55
C GLN A 177 -14.89 -2.66 -9.82
N THR A 178 -16.08 -2.82 -10.39
CA THR A 178 -17.17 -3.59 -9.78
C THR A 178 -17.55 -4.80 -10.63
N PHE A 179 -18.61 -4.71 -11.43
CA PHE A 179 -19.14 -5.86 -12.16
C PHE A 179 -18.17 -6.39 -13.25
N ALA A 180 -17.31 -5.54 -13.81
CA ALA A 180 -16.35 -5.97 -14.83
C ALA A 180 -15.30 -6.93 -14.27
N ARG A 181 -15.00 -6.87 -12.96
CA ARG A 181 -14.04 -7.80 -12.32
C ARG A 181 -14.60 -9.21 -12.14
N VAL A 182 -15.93 -9.38 -12.23
CA VAL A 182 -16.61 -10.67 -11.97
C VAL A 182 -17.21 -11.32 -13.22
N ILE A 183 -17.51 -10.53 -14.26
CA ILE A 183 -18.08 -11.05 -15.51
C ILE A 183 -16.97 -11.48 -16.49
N SER A 184 -17.15 -12.63 -17.15
CA SER A 184 -16.25 -13.07 -18.22
C SER A 184 -16.57 -12.35 -19.53
N ILE A 185 -15.62 -12.33 -20.47
CA ILE A 185 -15.81 -11.74 -21.79
C ILE A 185 -16.97 -12.42 -22.53
N ASP A 186 -17.07 -13.75 -22.50
CA ASP A 186 -18.15 -14.49 -23.16
C ASP A 186 -19.53 -14.08 -22.63
N LYS A 187 -19.68 -14.01 -21.30
CA LYS A 187 -20.94 -13.59 -20.67
C LYS A 187 -21.28 -12.13 -20.97
N ALA A 188 -20.27 -11.28 -21.09
CA ALA A 188 -20.47 -9.89 -21.49
C ALA A 188 -20.93 -9.84 -22.96
N CYS A 189 -20.28 -10.57 -23.86
CA CYS A 189 -20.64 -10.66 -25.27
C CYS A 189 -22.07 -11.17 -25.48
N GLU A 190 -22.43 -12.27 -24.80
CA GLU A 190 -23.79 -12.83 -24.81
C GLU A 190 -24.83 -11.79 -24.39
N LYS A 191 -24.60 -11.10 -23.27
CA LYS A 191 -25.52 -10.09 -22.74
C LYS A 191 -25.70 -8.88 -23.66
N HIS A 192 -24.66 -8.52 -24.42
CA HIS A 192 -24.67 -7.38 -25.33
C HIS A 192 -24.98 -7.77 -26.79
N GLY A 193 -25.27 -9.04 -27.06
CA GLY A 193 -25.55 -9.53 -28.42
C GLY A 193 -24.36 -9.43 -29.37
N VAL A 194 -23.13 -9.42 -28.82
CA VAL A 194 -21.89 -9.33 -29.59
C VAL A 194 -21.39 -10.75 -29.88
N PRO A 195 -21.05 -11.11 -31.14
CA PRO A 195 -20.46 -12.41 -31.44
C PRO A 195 -19.09 -12.57 -30.77
N SER A 196 -19.01 -13.41 -29.74
CA SER A 196 -17.82 -13.53 -28.88
C SER A 196 -16.54 -13.88 -29.67
N VAL A 197 -16.63 -14.82 -30.61
CA VAL A 197 -15.48 -15.25 -31.43
C VAL A 197 -14.89 -14.08 -32.24
N ALA A 198 -15.72 -13.36 -32.97
CA ALA A 198 -15.29 -12.22 -33.78
C ALA A 198 -14.77 -11.06 -32.91
N PHE A 199 -15.39 -10.84 -31.74
CA PHE A 199 -14.93 -9.85 -30.77
C PHE A 199 -13.55 -10.21 -30.21
N LEU A 200 -13.33 -11.46 -29.81
CA LEU A 200 -12.06 -11.94 -29.29
C LEU A 200 -10.95 -11.86 -30.34
N GLU A 201 -11.24 -12.15 -31.61
CA GLU A 201 -10.29 -11.96 -32.72
C GLU A 201 -9.88 -10.48 -32.86
N LYS A 202 -10.87 -9.57 -32.93
CA LYS A 202 -10.62 -8.12 -32.99
C LYS A 202 -9.80 -7.64 -31.78
N LEU A 203 -10.15 -8.14 -30.59
CA LEU A 203 -9.49 -7.78 -29.34
C LEU A 203 -8.03 -8.26 -29.30
N ASN A 204 -7.79 -9.54 -29.60
CA ASN A 204 -6.44 -10.09 -29.65
C ASN A 204 -5.60 -9.42 -30.74
N GLN A 205 -6.18 -9.16 -31.92
CA GLN A 205 -5.46 -8.45 -32.97
C GLN A 205 -5.06 -7.06 -32.50
N LYS A 206 -5.96 -6.26 -31.91
CA LYS A 206 -5.61 -4.90 -31.47
C LYS A 206 -4.61 -4.90 -30.31
N VAL A 207 -4.73 -5.85 -29.38
CA VAL A 207 -3.86 -5.94 -28.20
C VAL A 207 -2.47 -6.46 -28.56
N PHE A 208 -2.36 -7.47 -29.43
CA PHE A 208 -1.11 -8.16 -29.78
C PHE A 208 -0.56 -7.82 -31.19
N ALA A 209 -1.18 -6.92 -31.97
CA ALA A 209 -0.76 -6.56 -33.34
C ALA A 209 0.69 -6.04 -33.47
N LYS A 210 1.37 -5.67 -32.38
CA LYS A 210 2.78 -5.28 -32.40
C LYS A 210 3.77 -6.43 -32.17
N GLU A 211 3.31 -7.63 -31.79
CA GLU A 211 4.20 -8.78 -31.54
C GLU A 211 4.37 -9.69 -32.77
N ALA A 212 3.56 -9.53 -33.82
CA ALA A 212 3.60 -10.36 -35.02
C ALA A 212 4.53 -9.86 -36.14
N SER A 213 5.26 -8.76 -35.95
CA SER A 213 6.13 -8.18 -36.99
C SER A 213 7.61 -8.00 -36.58
N SER A 214 8.10 -8.72 -35.57
CA SER A 214 9.54 -8.76 -35.28
C SER A 214 10.00 -10.18 -34.97
N ASP A 215 10.12 -10.99 -36.00
CA ASP A 215 10.90 -12.22 -35.95
C ASP A 215 12.38 -11.86 -36.14
N SER A 216 13.09 -11.58 -35.04
CA SER A 216 14.52 -11.84 -34.83
C SER A 216 14.93 -11.48 -33.38
N PRO A 217 15.81 -12.28 -32.74
CA PRO A 217 15.97 -12.30 -31.30
C PRO A 217 16.88 -11.18 -30.82
N THR A 218 16.31 -10.21 -30.12
CA THR A 218 17.02 -9.45 -29.08
C THR A 218 16.03 -9.11 -27.97
N HIS A 219 16.11 -9.84 -26.86
CA HIS A 219 15.69 -9.28 -25.58
C HIS A 219 16.52 -8.01 -25.33
N PRO A 220 15.88 -6.90 -24.90
CA PRO A 220 15.79 -6.69 -23.47
C PRO A 220 14.40 -6.29 -22.98
N GLU A 221 14.23 -6.58 -21.69
CA GLU A 221 13.05 -6.48 -20.84
C GLU A 221 12.58 -5.02 -20.61
N GLY A 222 11.30 -4.83 -20.26
CA GLY A 222 10.82 -3.55 -19.72
C GLY A 222 9.31 -3.38 -19.66
N SER A 223 8.73 -3.55 -18.46
CA SER A 223 7.31 -3.39 -18.13
C SER A 223 6.84 -1.91 -18.25
N PRO A 224 5.60 -1.60 -18.72
CA PRO A 224 5.11 -0.23 -18.83
C PRO A 224 4.50 0.23 -17.51
N ALA A 225 5.35 0.70 -16.60
CA ALA A 225 5.02 1.66 -15.52
C ALA A 225 6.28 2.26 -14.87
N ALA A 226 7.45 2.16 -15.51
CA ALA A 226 8.63 2.92 -15.13
C ALA A 226 8.80 4.02 -16.19
N GLY A 227 8.89 5.28 -15.78
CA GLY A 227 9.21 6.37 -16.70
C GLY A 227 10.44 6.04 -17.55
N GLN A 228 10.52 6.62 -18.74
CA GLN A 228 11.65 6.40 -19.63
C GLN A 228 12.92 6.95 -18.98
N GLU A 229 14.00 6.16 -19.04
CA GLU A 229 15.32 6.64 -18.67
C GLU A 229 15.83 7.61 -19.73
N ILE A 230 16.46 8.70 -19.29
CA ILE A 230 17.00 9.72 -20.19
C ILE A 230 18.51 9.54 -20.42
N GLU A 231 18.87 9.46 -21.69
CA GLU A 231 20.26 9.44 -22.15
C GLU A 231 20.83 10.85 -22.29
N ARG A 232 22.13 11.00 -22.06
CA ARG A 232 22.82 12.28 -22.22
C ARG A 232 22.78 12.72 -23.69
N GLY A 233 22.41 13.97 -23.93
CA GLY A 233 22.14 14.56 -25.24
C GLY A 233 20.65 14.61 -25.63
N LYS A 234 19.76 13.90 -24.91
CA LYS A 234 18.31 14.01 -25.11
C LYS A 234 17.67 15.05 -24.20
N MET A 235 16.52 15.56 -24.64
CA MET A 235 15.66 16.46 -23.86
C MET A 235 14.69 15.67 -22.99
N CYS A 236 14.23 16.29 -21.91
CA CYS A 236 13.21 15.76 -21.03
C CYS A 236 11.83 15.80 -21.68
N GLU A 237 11.09 14.71 -21.53
CA GLU A 237 9.68 14.56 -21.91
C GLU A 237 8.81 14.30 -20.66
N ALA A 238 7.49 14.28 -20.85
CA ALA A 238 6.51 14.12 -19.77
C ALA A 238 6.69 12.80 -19.01
N ASP A 239 7.01 11.73 -19.72
CA ASP A 239 7.19 10.38 -19.20
C ASP A 239 8.64 10.08 -18.76
N THR A 240 9.53 11.07 -18.80
CA THR A 240 10.91 10.92 -18.34
C THR A 240 10.95 10.67 -16.84
N ARG A 241 11.77 9.72 -16.41
CA ARG A 241 11.92 9.33 -15.00
C ARG A 241 12.80 10.31 -14.24
N VAL A 242 12.27 10.90 -13.17
CA VAL A 242 12.95 11.94 -12.35
C VAL A 242 14.31 11.45 -11.82
N GLY A 243 14.37 10.19 -11.38
CA GLY A 243 15.62 9.58 -10.93
C GLY A 243 16.73 9.60 -11.99
N SER A 244 16.42 9.14 -13.21
CA SER A 244 17.38 9.13 -14.33
C SER A 244 17.77 10.55 -14.76
N LEU A 245 16.82 11.47 -14.75
CA LEU A 245 17.02 12.86 -15.15
C LEU A 245 18.02 13.59 -14.26
N ILE A 246 17.93 13.42 -12.94
CA ILE A 246 18.84 14.07 -11.99
C ILE A 246 20.22 13.42 -12.00
N VAL A 247 20.31 12.11 -12.30
CA VAL A 247 21.59 11.43 -12.48
C VAL A 247 22.30 11.91 -13.76
N THR A 248 21.57 11.97 -14.88
CA THR A 248 22.13 12.36 -16.18
C THR A 248 22.40 13.87 -16.29
N TYR A 249 21.54 14.70 -15.68
CA TYR A 249 21.63 16.16 -15.66
C TYR A 249 21.43 16.70 -14.23
N PRO A 250 22.46 16.69 -13.37
CA PRO A 250 22.35 17.08 -11.97
C PRO A 250 21.83 18.51 -11.74
N THR A 251 22.01 19.41 -12.71
CA THR A 251 21.52 20.80 -12.59
C THR A 251 20.00 20.90 -12.65
N SER A 252 19.31 19.91 -13.24
CA SER A 252 17.84 19.84 -13.29
C SER A 252 17.18 19.78 -11.91
N LYS A 253 17.89 19.28 -10.89
CA LYS A 253 17.42 19.19 -9.50
C LYS A 253 16.93 20.55 -8.96
N LYS A 254 17.60 21.65 -9.33
CA LYS A 254 17.27 23.00 -8.87
C LYS A 254 15.90 23.46 -9.36
N VAL A 255 15.48 23.03 -10.56
CA VAL A 255 14.16 23.36 -11.11
C VAL A 255 13.07 22.72 -10.26
N PHE A 256 13.24 21.45 -9.88
CA PHE A 256 12.31 20.77 -8.98
C PHE A 256 12.28 21.38 -7.59
N GLU A 257 13.43 21.74 -7.00
CA GLU A 257 13.48 22.40 -5.69
C GLU A 257 12.77 23.77 -5.70
N ALA A 258 12.87 24.52 -6.80
CA ALA A 258 12.23 25.83 -6.95
C ALA A 258 10.70 25.74 -7.03
N HIS A 259 10.16 24.71 -7.70
CA HIS A 259 8.71 24.53 -7.87
C HIS A 259 8.07 23.70 -6.75
N TYR A 260 8.79 22.74 -6.16
CA TYR A 260 8.23 21.76 -5.22
C TYR A 260 8.74 21.91 -3.78
N GLY A 261 9.79 22.73 -3.56
CA GLY A 261 10.46 22.91 -2.27
C GLY A 261 11.60 21.91 -2.04
N GLU A 262 12.51 22.26 -1.12
CA GLU A 262 13.74 21.50 -0.83
C GLU A 262 13.49 20.05 -0.35
N GLY A 263 12.30 19.79 0.21
CA GLY A 263 11.88 18.48 0.72
C GLY A 263 11.40 17.48 -0.34
N CYS A 264 11.26 17.89 -1.60
CA CYS A 264 10.82 17.02 -2.69
C CYS A 264 11.67 15.73 -2.77
N PHE A 265 12.96 15.85 -2.46
CA PHE A 265 13.92 14.77 -2.57
C PHE A 265 14.04 13.80 -1.40
N SER A 266 13.11 13.84 -0.45
CA SER A 266 13.18 13.03 0.79
C SER A 266 12.49 11.66 0.70
N CYS A 267 11.65 11.42 -0.32
CA CYS A 267 10.93 10.15 -0.48
C CYS A 267 11.73 9.16 -1.36
N PRO A 268 11.94 7.89 -0.94
CA PRO A 268 12.58 6.88 -1.79
C PRO A 268 11.81 6.57 -3.08
N GLY A 269 10.48 6.78 -3.09
CA GLY A 269 9.60 6.51 -4.23
C GLY A 269 9.78 7.46 -5.40
N GLN A 270 10.26 8.69 -5.17
CA GLN A 270 10.39 9.72 -6.21
C GLN A 270 11.27 9.30 -7.38
N VAL A 271 12.26 8.44 -7.11
CA VAL A 271 13.26 8.03 -8.11
C VAL A 271 12.57 7.25 -9.23
N PHE A 272 11.39 6.70 -8.96
CA PHE A 272 10.56 5.91 -9.87
C PHE A 272 9.44 6.73 -10.54
N GLU A 273 9.23 7.97 -10.13
CA GLU A 273 8.18 8.83 -10.69
C GLU A 273 8.59 9.45 -12.04
N THR A 274 7.60 9.72 -12.88
CA THR A 274 7.74 10.53 -14.11
C THR A 274 7.62 12.01 -13.80
N VAL A 275 8.17 12.87 -14.68
CA VAL A 275 8.03 14.32 -14.56
C VAL A 275 6.56 14.77 -14.53
N GLU A 276 5.70 14.15 -15.36
CA GLU A 276 4.26 14.42 -15.36
C GLU A 276 3.58 14.04 -14.03
N GLN A 277 3.90 12.86 -13.49
CA GLN A 277 3.34 12.41 -12.22
C GLN A 277 3.76 13.31 -11.06
N THR A 278 5.04 13.68 -10.98
CA THR A 278 5.53 14.57 -9.94
C THR A 278 4.92 15.98 -10.09
N ALA A 279 4.79 16.51 -11.31
CA ALA A 279 4.12 17.80 -11.55
C ALA A 279 2.65 17.79 -11.10
N SER A 280 1.92 16.73 -11.42
CA SER A 280 0.54 16.52 -11.01
C SER A 280 0.38 16.44 -9.48
N MET A 281 1.26 15.68 -8.82
CA MET A 281 1.28 15.52 -7.35
C MET A 281 1.51 16.84 -6.61
N HIS A 282 2.28 17.75 -7.20
CA HIS A 282 2.61 19.06 -6.63
C HIS A 282 1.73 20.20 -7.16
N ASN A 283 0.70 19.88 -7.94
CA ASN A 283 -0.23 20.85 -8.54
C ASN A 283 0.50 21.95 -9.35
N VAL A 284 1.56 21.56 -10.06
CA VAL A 284 2.33 22.40 -10.97
C VAL A 284 2.00 22.01 -12.40
N ASP A 285 1.76 22.99 -13.27
CA ASP A 285 1.48 22.74 -14.67
C ASP A 285 2.73 22.21 -15.38
N LEU A 286 2.63 21.03 -15.99
CA LEU A 286 3.70 20.43 -16.78
C LEU A 286 4.20 21.37 -17.88
N LYS A 287 3.30 22.20 -18.45
CA LYS A 287 3.66 23.18 -19.49
C LYS A 287 4.56 24.29 -18.99
N LEU A 288 4.64 24.52 -17.68
CA LEU A 288 5.52 25.52 -17.07
C LEU A 288 6.88 24.91 -16.72
N ILE A 289 6.90 23.74 -16.09
CA ILE A 289 8.13 23.16 -15.57
C ILE A 289 8.97 22.44 -16.64
N LEU A 290 8.32 21.79 -17.62
CA LEU A 290 9.03 21.01 -18.65
C LEU A 290 9.96 21.88 -19.53
N PRO A 291 9.57 23.07 -20.00
CA PRO A 291 10.48 23.98 -20.71
C PRO A 291 11.65 24.45 -19.85
N GLU A 292 11.43 24.68 -18.56
CA GLU A 292 12.47 25.13 -17.64
C GLU A 292 13.54 24.04 -17.39
N ILE A 293 13.09 22.79 -17.22
CA ILE A 293 13.97 21.61 -17.17
C ILE A 293 14.82 21.54 -18.44
N ASN A 294 14.19 21.64 -19.62
CA ASN A 294 14.89 21.56 -20.90
C ASN A 294 15.86 22.73 -21.12
N SER A 295 15.55 23.93 -20.63
CA SER A 295 16.47 25.08 -20.67
C SER A 295 17.74 24.83 -19.86
N VAL A 296 17.62 24.14 -18.72
CA VAL A 296 18.75 23.78 -17.88
C VAL A 296 19.59 22.67 -18.51
N ILE A 297 18.94 21.66 -19.11
CA ILE A 297 19.63 20.61 -19.90
C ILE A 297 20.44 21.23 -21.03
N GLU A 298 19.87 22.15 -21.81
CA GLU A 298 20.59 22.84 -22.90
C GLU A 298 21.84 23.59 -22.41
N LYS A 299 21.75 24.26 -21.25
CA LYS A 299 22.89 24.97 -20.67
C LYS A 299 23.97 24.00 -20.23
N GLU A 300 23.60 22.88 -19.61
CA GLU A 300 24.56 21.86 -19.15
C GLU A 300 25.27 21.19 -20.34
N LEU A 301 24.54 20.90 -21.43
CA LEU A 301 25.09 20.35 -22.66
C LEU A 301 26.03 21.32 -23.40
N LYS A 302 25.82 22.64 -23.28
CA LYS A 302 26.71 23.67 -23.85
C LYS A 302 27.96 23.93 -23.01
N THR A 303 27.96 23.50 -21.75
CA THR A 303 29.04 23.75 -20.77
C THR A 303 29.89 22.51 -20.51
N SER A 304 29.52 21.36 -21.09
CA SER A 304 30.23 20.07 -21.01
C SER A 304 31.03 19.79 -22.27
#